data_AF-A0A845BGN2-F1
#
_entry.id   AF-A0A845BGN2-F1
#
_cell.length_a   1.000
_cell.length_b   1.000
_cell.length_c   1.000
_cell.angle_alpha   90.00
_cell.angle_beta   90.00
_cell.angle_gamma   90.00
#
_symmetry.space_group_name_H-M   'P 1'
#
loop_
_entity.id
_entity.type
_entity.pdbx_description
1 polymer ?
#
loop_
_entity_poly.entity_id
_entity_poly.type
_entity_poly.pdbx_seq_one_letter_code
_entity_poly.pdbx_strand_id
1 'polypeptide(L)'
;MTVLPVLESPDFPSALKNLRKELQLSRTALADKVGLSTAAIQRYEATDNSHIKPSPQAYERLVRVLAELQVKSTVQPAVRMRPAPAMMDPLPQTELATPVLPAILLTDATLEQLIARAKILGAKKVTIEF
;
A
#
# COMPACT_ATOMS: atom_id res chain seq x y z
N MET A 1 -6.37 -21.14 -5.82
CA MET A 1 -5.67 -21.03 -4.53
C MET A 1 -4.18 -20.97 -4.82
N THR A 2 -3.64 -19.76 -4.93
CA THR A 2 -2.19 -19.54 -5.09
C THR A 2 -1.53 -19.74 -3.72
N VAL A 3 -0.75 -20.80 -3.59
CA VAL A 3 -0.03 -21.16 -2.36
C VAL A 3 1.37 -20.55 -2.45
N LEU A 4 1.83 -19.92 -1.38
CA LEU A 4 3.20 -19.41 -1.30
C LEU A 4 4.16 -20.62 -1.37
N PRO A 5 5.12 -20.65 -2.30
CA PRO A 5 6.06 -21.75 -2.40
C PRO A 5 6.96 -21.85 -1.16
N VAL A 6 7.71 -22.94 -1.07
CA VAL A 6 8.67 -23.16 0.01
C VAL A 6 9.71 -22.05 -0.01
N LEU A 7 10.16 -21.61 1.18
CA LEU A 7 11.16 -20.54 1.37
C LEU A 7 12.43 -20.74 0.52
N GLU A 8 12.81 -21.99 0.26
CA GLU A 8 14.01 -22.36 -0.48
C GLU A 8 13.86 -22.25 -2.00
N SER A 9 12.63 -22.11 -2.50
CA SER A 9 12.37 -22.01 -3.93
C SER A 9 12.87 -20.68 -4.50
N PRO A 10 13.57 -20.67 -5.65
CA PRO A 10 14.03 -19.44 -6.30
C PRO A 10 12.86 -18.55 -6.77
N ASP A 11 11.68 -19.14 -6.96
CA ASP A 11 10.45 -18.45 -7.34
C ASP A 11 9.75 -17.74 -6.16
N PHE A 12 10.21 -17.94 -4.92
CA PHE A 12 9.61 -17.34 -3.73
C PHE A 12 9.41 -15.81 -3.82
N PRO A 13 10.40 -15.01 -4.26
CA PRO A 13 10.25 -13.55 -4.32
C PRO A 13 9.15 -13.11 -5.28
N SER A 14 9.15 -13.73 -6.46
CA SER A 14 8.16 -13.49 -7.51
C SER A 14 6.76 -13.93 -7.09
N ALA A 15 6.66 -15.11 -6.46
CA ALA A 15 5.41 -15.63 -5.95
C ALA A 15 4.82 -14.75 -4.83
N LEU A 16 5.65 -14.33 -3.87
CA LEU A 16 5.23 -13.43 -2.79
C LEU A 16 4.69 -12.10 -3.36
N LYS A 17 5.42 -11.53 -4.32
CA LYS A 17 5.02 -10.28 -5.01
C LYS A 17 3.71 -10.44 -5.78
N ASN A 18 3.53 -11.55 -6.49
CA ASN A 18 2.30 -11.83 -7.24
C ASN A 18 1.11 -12.01 -6.29
N LEU A 19 1.29 -12.78 -5.22
CA LEU A 19 0.26 -13.02 -4.22
C LEU A 19 -0.19 -11.72 -3.54
N ARG A 20 0.76 -10.85 -3.18
CA ARG A 20 0.46 -9.53 -2.62
C ARG A 20 -0.38 -8.69 -3.61
N LYS A 21 -0.02 -8.72 -4.90
CA LYS A 21 -0.76 -8.01 -5.96
C LYS A 21 -2.16 -8.58 -6.16
N GLU A 22 -2.33 -9.90 -6.14
CA GLU A 22 -3.64 -10.57 -6.23
C GLU A 22 -4.55 -10.14 -5.09
N LEU A 23 -3.99 -10.01 -3.88
CA LEU A 23 -4.70 -9.51 -2.70
C LEU A 23 -4.90 -7.98 -2.69
N GLN A 24 -4.42 -7.27 -3.71
CA GLN A 24 -4.45 -5.80 -3.84
C GLN A 24 -3.81 -5.06 -2.65
N LEU A 25 -2.79 -5.65 -2.02
CA LEU A 25 -2.10 -5.07 -0.88
C LEU A 25 -0.86 -4.27 -1.31
N SER A 26 -0.60 -3.15 -0.63
CA SER A 26 0.69 -2.47 -0.74
C SER A 26 1.74 -3.23 0.10
N ARG A 27 3.03 -2.98 -0.18
CA ARG A 27 4.13 -3.58 0.63
C ARG A 27 4.03 -3.18 2.10
N THR A 28 3.71 -1.91 2.35
CA THR A 28 3.49 -1.39 3.70
C THR A 28 2.30 -2.06 4.37
N ALA A 29 1.17 -2.24 3.67
CA ALA A 29 0.00 -2.89 4.24
C ALA A 29 0.26 -4.37 4.60
N LEU A 30 1.03 -5.09 3.77
CA LEU A 30 1.46 -6.45 4.09
C LEU A 30 2.42 -6.45 5.28
N ALA A 31 3.40 -5.56 5.31
CA ALA A 31 4.35 -5.43 6.40
C ALA A 31 3.66 -5.19 7.74
N ASP A 32 2.68 -4.28 7.77
CA ASP A 32 1.87 -3.94 8.94
C ASP A 32 1.08 -5.15 9.46
N LYS A 33 0.45 -5.91 8.56
CA LYS A 33 -0.32 -7.12 8.90
C LYS A 33 0.54 -8.25 9.45
N VAL A 34 1.77 -8.39 8.96
CA VAL A 34 2.71 -9.45 9.37
C VAL A 34 3.55 -9.04 10.58
N GLY A 35 3.59 -7.74 10.90
CA GLY A 35 4.47 -7.18 11.94
C GLY A 35 5.94 -7.18 11.52
N LEU A 36 6.21 -6.92 10.25
CA LEU A 36 7.54 -6.80 9.66
C LEU A 36 7.78 -5.38 9.17
N SER A 37 9.03 -5.02 8.89
CA SER A 37 9.32 -3.74 8.26
C SER A 37 9.01 -3.78 6.76
N THR A 38 8.58 -2.65 6.21
CA THR A 38 8.36 -2.50 4.76
C THR A 38 9.62 -2.82 3.96
N ALA A 39 10.80 -2.47 4.50
CA ALA A 39 12.10 -2.79 3.91
C ALA A 39 12.36 -4.32 3.89
N ALA A 40 11.93 -5.06 4.92
CA ALA A 40 12.04 -6.52 4.93
C ALA A 40 11.19 -7.13 3.81
N ILE A 41 9.92 -6.72 3.69
CA ILE A 41 9.04 -7.18 2.60
C ILE A 41 9.62 -6.82 1.22
N GLN A 42 10.17 -5.62 1.07
CA GLN A 42 10.83 -5.21 -0.18
C GLN A 42 12.01 -6.12 -0.53
N ARG A 43 12.85 -6.47 0.45
CA ARG A 43 14.00 -7.38 0.25
C ARG A 43 13.57 -8.82 0.00
N TYR A 44 12.42 -9.25 0.52
CA TYR A 44 11.86 -10.58 0.25
C TYR A 44 11.26 -10.69 -1.15
N GLU A 45 10.73 -9.58 -1.70
CA GLU A 45 10.21 -9.51 -3.07
C GLU A 45 11.29 -9.17 -4.12
N ALA A 46 12.50 -8.80 -3.67
CA ALA A 46 13.60 -8.46 -4.55
C ALA A 46 14.01 -9.70 -5.36
N THR A 47 14.22 -9.52 -6.66
CA THR A 47 14.73 -10.56 -7.56
C THR A 47 16.19 -10.31 -7.94
N ASP A 48 16.79 -9.24 -7.41
CA ASP A 48 18.18 -8.87 -7.60
C ASP A 48 19.08 -9.40 -6.46
N ASN A 49 20.37 -9.07 -6.51
CA ASN A 49 21.37 -9.51 -5.52
C ASN A 49 21.10 -9.02 -4.08
N SER A 50 20.16 -8.08 -3.88
CA SER A 50 19.76 -7.58 -2.56
C SER A 50 18.68 -8.42 -1.88
N HIS A 51 18.27 -9.54 -2.49
CA HIS A 51 17.28 -10.44 -1.91
C HIS A 51 17.79 -11.10 -0.63
N ILE A 52 16.97 -11.09 0.42
CA ILE A 52 17.25 -11.75 1.70
C ILE A 52 16.17 -12.78 1.97
N LYS A 53 16.55 -13.96 2.45
CA LYS A 53 15.58 -14.98 2.88
C LYS A 53 14.93 -14.57 4.21
N PRO A 54 13.59 -14.60 4.34
CA PRO A 54 12.94 -14.48 5.63
C PRO A 54 13.46 -15.50 6.64
N SER A 55 13.46 -15.15 7.93
CA SER A 55 13.65 -16.13 8.99
C SER A 55 12.48 -17.12 9.01
N PRO A 56 12.65 -18.34 9.55
CA PRO A 56 11.57 -19.33 9.62
C PRO A 56 10.31 -18.78 10.29
N GLN A 57 10.48 -18.04 11.39
CA GLN A 57 9.38 -17.39 12.10
C GLN A 57 8.67 -16.31 11.26
N ALA A 58 9.43 -15.53 10.48
CA ALA A 58 8.84 -14.53 9.59
C ALA A 58 8.07 -15.17 8.43
N TYR A 59 8.59 -16.28 7.89
CA TYR A 59 7.92 -17.07 6.86
C TYR A 59 6.59 -17.65 7.36
N GLU A 60 6.55 -18.25 8.54
CA GLU A 60 5.31 -18.77 9.13
C GLU A 60 4.26 -17.68 9.33
N ARG A 61 4.67 -16.49 9.81
CA ARG A 61 3.77 -15.34 9.94
C ARG A 61 3.24 -14.88 8.59
N LEU A 62 4.09 -14.81 7.56
CA LEU A 62 3.69 -14.48 6.19
C LEU A 62 2.62 -15.46 5.71
N VAL A 63 2.88 -16.76 5.78
CA VAL A 63 1.95 -17.80 5.31
C VAL A 63 0.61 -17.70 6.03
N ARG A 64 0.63 -17.56 7.37
CA ARG A 64 -0.59 -17.43 8.18
C ARG A 64 -1.42 -16.20 7.79
N VAL A 65 -0.79 -15.04 7.74
CA VAL A 65 -1.46 -13.77 7.42
C VAL A 65 -1.99 -13.79 5.98
N LEU A 66 -1.23 -14.31 5.03
CA LEU A 66 -1.66 -14.43 3.64
C LEU A 66 -2.86 -15.38 3.50
N ALA A 67 -2.87 -16.51 4.21
CA ALA A 67 -4.01 -17.42 4.24
C ALA A 67 -5.26 -16.76 4.85
N GLU A 68 -5.12 -16.05 5.97
CA GLU A 68 -6.21 -15.31 6.59
C GLU A 68 -6.78 -14.21 5.66
N LEU A 69 -5.90 -13.52 4.92
CA LEU A 69 -6.30 -12.48 3.98
C LEU A 69 -6.97 -13.06 2.73
N GLN A 70 -6.53 -14.21 2.22
CA GLN A 70 -7.21 -14.92 1.13
C GLN A 70 -8.65 -15.32 1.52
N VAL A 71 -8.85 -15.83 2.74
CA VAL A 71 -10.19 -16.15 3.25
C VAL A 71 -11.02 -14.87 3.40
N LYS A 72 -10.45 -13.79 3.94
CA LYS A 72 -11.16 -12.50 4.04
C LYS A 72 -11.51 -11.89 2.69
N SER A 73 -10.67 -12.05 1.68
CA SER A 73 -10.91 -11.59 0.31
C SER A 73 -11.98 -12.41 -0.41
N THR A 74 -12.11 -13.72 -0.09
CA THR A 74 -13.19 -14.54 -0.68
C THR A 74 -14.55 -14.31 -0.02
N VAL A 75 -14.58 -13.82 1.22
CA VAL A 75 -15.82 -13.59 2.01
C VAL A 75 -16.29 -12.14 1.96
N GLN A 76 -15.45 -11.18 1.60
CA GLN A 76 -15.89 -9.80 1.38
C GLN A 76 -16.41 -9.62 -0.05
N PRO A 77 -17.73 -9.54 -0.28
CA PRO A 77 -18.21 -8.93 -1.50
C PRO A 77 -17.68 -7.51 -1.52
N ALA A 78 -17.24 -7.06 -2.68
CA ALA A 78 -16.81 -5.70 -2.93
C ALA A 78 -17.90 -4.70 -2.51
N VAL A 79 -17.90 -4.27 -1.24
CA VAL A 79 -18.52 -3.02 -0.83
C VAL A 79 -17.49 -1.93 -1.15
N ARG A 80 -17.20 -1.80 -2.45
CA ARG A 80 -16.86 -0.48 -2.97
C ARG A 80 -18.10 0.36 -2.73
N MET A 81 -17.92 1.36 -1.87
CA MET A 81 -18.90 2.38 -1.55
C MET A 81 -19.63 2.84 -2.82
N ARG A 82 -20.89 2.46 -2.95
CA ARG A 82 -21.88 3.24 -3.70
C ARG A 82 -22.56 4.15 -2.69
N PRO A 83 -22.38 5.48 -2.74
CA PRO A 83 -23.41 6.38 -2.24
C PRO A 83 -24.44 6.56 -3.35
N ALA A 84 -25.63 5.99 -3.17
CA ALA A 84 -26.88 6.42 -3.80
C ALA A 84 -28.01 5.95 -2.88
N PRO A 85 -29.00 6.78 -2.54
CA PRO A 85 -29.86 7.37 -3.57
C PRO A 85 -30.38 8.80 -3.29
N ALA A 86 -30.58 9.59 -4.34
CA ALA A 86 -31.70 10.55 -4.42
C ALA A 86 -31.94 10.91 -5.89
N MET A 87 -33.14 10.59 -6.37
CA MET A 87 -33.68 11.04 -7.66
C MET A 87 -33.95 12.55 -7.62
N MET A 88 -34.11 13.14 -8.82
CA MET A 88 -34.77 14.42 -9.18
C MET A 88 -33.83 15.59 -9.59
N ASP A 89 -33.51 15.64 -10.90
CA ASP A 89 -33.48 16.79 -11.87
C ASP A 89 -33.00 18.23 -11.49
N PRO A 90 -32.65 19.13 -12.45
CA PRO A 90 -31.29 19.59 -12.69
C PRO A 90 -31.12 21.12 -12.64
N LEU A 91 -30.06 21.65 -12.03
CA LEU A 91 -29.66 23.05 -12.25
C LEU A 91 -28.12 23.18 -12.28
N PRO A 92 -27.56 23.97 -13.22
CA PRO A 92 -26.12 24.10 -13.36
C PRO A 92 -25.63 25.13 -12.36
N GLN A 93 -24.89 24.68 -11.34
CA GLN A 93 -24.11 25.59 -10.51
C GLN A 93 -22.63 25.25 -10.66
N THR A 94 -22.00 26.06 -11.51
CA THR A 94 -20.58 26.40 -11.45
C THR A 94 -20.18 26.61 -9.99
N GLU A 95 -19.42 25.69 -9.42
CA GLU A 95 -18.68 25.97 -8.19
C GLU A 95 -17.27 25.42 -8.30
N LEU A 96 -16.34 26.30 -7.97
CA LEU A 96 -14.91 26.18 -8.19
C LEU A 96 -14.34 24.88 -7.61
N ALA A 97 -13.37 24.34 -8.32
CA ALA A 97 -12.44 23.36 -7.82
C ALA A 97 -11.79 23.81 -6.50
N THR A 98 -12.17 23.18 -5.39
CA THR A 98 -11.32 23.11 -4.19
C THR A 98 -10.76 21.69 -4.09
N PRO A 99 -9.45 21.49 -4.30
CA PRO A 99 -8.84 20.19 -4.04
C PRO A 99 -8.83 19.96 -2.53
N VAL A 100 -9.57 18.95 -2.08
CA VAL A 100 -9.50 18.42 -0.72
C VAL A 100 -8.07 17.89 -0.53
N LEU A 101 -7.25 18.66 0.18
CA LEU A 101 -5.91 18.23 0.54
C LEU A 101 -6.02 17.15 1.64
N PRO A 102 -5.47 15.95 1.45
CA PRO A 102 -5.33 15.01 2.54
C PRO A 102 -4.44 15.65 3.62
N ALA A 103 -4.84 15.53 4.88
CA ALA A 103 -4.03 15.93 6.02
C ALA A 103 -2.82 14.99 6.12
N ILE A 104 -1.77 15.29 5.36
CA ILE A 104 -0.51 14.56 5.41
C ILE A 104 0.15 14.86 6.76
N LEU A 105 0.18 13.86 7.63
CA LEU A 105 0.95 13.90 8.88
C LEU A 105 2.43 14.11 8.52
N LEU A 106 3.07 15.13 9.12
CA LEU A 106 4.46 15.50 8.81
C LEU A 106 5.45 14.34 9.00
N THR A 107 5.09 13.33 9.79
CA THR A 107 5.91 12.14 10.08
C THR A 107 6.02 11.16 8.92
N ASP A 108 5.11 11.21 7.93
CA ASP A 108 5.12 10.34 6.74
C ASP A 108 5.21 11.14 5.43
N ALA A 109 5.32 12.47 5.52
CA ALA A 109 5.39 13.34 4.36
C ALA A 109 6.73 13.17 3.63
N THR A 110 6.69 12.77 2.36
CA THR A 110 7.90 12.75 1.55
C THR A 110 8.39 14.18 1.27
N LEU A 111 9.69 14.34 1.06
CA LEU A 111 10.31 15.64 0.78
C LEU A 111 9.62 16.39 -0.37
N GLU A 112 9.26 15.66 -1.42
CA GLU A 112 8.55 16.21 -2.58
C GLU A 112 7.15 16.72 -2.23
N GLN A 113 6.43 16.03 -1.34
CA GLN A 113 5.12 16.47 -0.85
C GLN A 113 5.23 17.71 0.04
N LEU A 114 6.30 17.81 0.84
CA LEU A 114 6.58 19.00 1.66
C LEU A 114 6.92 20.22 0.79
N ILE A 115 7.74 20.04 -0.25
CA ILE A 115 8.06 21.09 -1.22
C ILE A 115 6.82 21.53 -1.99
N ALA A 116 5.99 20.58 -2.46
CA ALA A 116 4.75 20.87 -3.16
C ALA A 116 3.77 21.66 -2.29
N ARG A 117 3.61 21.29 -1.02
CA ARG A 117 2.78 22.02 -0.05
C ARG A 117 3.32 23.43 0.21
N ALA A 118 4.62 23.59 0.39
CA ALA A 118 5.24 24.91 0.58
C ALA A 118 5.01 25.83 -0.64
N LYS A 119 5.10 25.29 -1.86
CA LYS A 119 4.79 26.03 -3.09
C LYS A 119 3.31 26.42 -3.19
N ILE A 120 2.39 25.53 -2.82
CA ILE A 120 0.95 25.83 -2.77
C ILE A 120 0.64 26.95 -1.76
N LEU A 121 1.39 27.01 -0.65
CA LEU A 121 1.29 28.08 0.35
C LEU A 121 2.00 29.38 -0.07
N GLY A 122 2.53 29.45 -1.30
CA GLY A 122 3.15 30.66 -1.86
C GLY A 122 4.65 30.80 -1.60
N ALA A 123 5.33 29.76 -1.12
CA ALA A 123 6.79 29.80 -0.95
C ALA A 123 7.50 29.85 -2.32
N LYS A 124 8.27 30.93 -2.54
CA LYS A 124 9.07 31.12 -3.77
C LYS A 124 10.37 30.32 -3.75
N LYS A 125 10.88 29.96 -2.57
CA LYS A 125 12.10 29.18 -2.38
C LYS A 125 11.94 28.29 -1.16
N VAL A 126 12.35 27.03 -1.29
CA VAL A 126 12.39 26.05 -0.20
C VAL A 126 13.84 25.60 -0.07
N THR A 127 14.44 25.82 1.10
CA THR A 127 15.82 25.43 1.41
C THR A 127 15.78 24.33 2.46
N ILE A 128 16.55 23.26 2.25
CA ILE A 128 16.65 22.11 3.14
C ILE A 128 18.12 22.04 3.59
N GLU A 129 18.36 22.24 4.89
CA GLU A 129 19.66 22.08 5.52
C GLU A 129 19.67 20.77 6.31
N PHE A 130 20.76 20.02 6.22
CA PHE A 130 20.97 18.75 6.92
C PHE A 130 21.97 18.90 8.06
#